data_AF-A0AAE9FJS8-F1
#
_entry.id   AF-A0AAE9FJS8-F1
#
_cell.length_a   1.000
_cell.length_b   1.000
_cell.length_c   1.000
_cell.angle_alpha   90.00
_cell.angle_beta   90.00
_cell.angle_gamma   90.00
#
_symmetry.space_group_name_H-M   'P 1'
#
loop_
_entity.id
_entity.type
_entity.pdbx_description
1 polymer ?
#
loop_
_entity_poly.entity_id
_entity_poly.type
_entity_poly.pdbx_seq_one_letter_code
_entity_poly.pdbx_strand_id
1 'polypeptide(L)'
;MIVNNFPQKLFENRQQFQNAEQLRVIGVTDELFNQFIKHWINDATSCSPTTEPQTFLFAYSNDFSSKTVLDTWKIFSTSPTFNSFYGSVRFDTDNLDIQFHTNIRNVNSTIAKNLPNSNQGFQNSSIGSNVFDAIEKFFSNTQAPVCGSIILILLKRYPNEADSSRLVSIIRSHHAIVHVITSSTPSGGSQSEAMYSVTTKTNGMGAFEPDENFWDAIGWFPISGTLYPVYATTIQVSGKGKKTLPDFYPSITGAYLIALTYQDHVPDNSFRNFNLHFVNPGDSGNFKGYQDGSSDLWDDGNYIAQSFWFLNLDYKMTLNYNYMGQDVQNLQIRIYSPFATNNWLPYND
;
A
#
# COMPACT_ATOMS: atom_id res chain seq x y z
N MET A 1 -2.89 -32.69 34.27
CA MET A 1 -1.42 -32.67 34.10
C MET A 1 -1.16 -32.53 32.60
N ILE A 2 -1.15 -31.31 32.09
CA ILE A 2 -0.82 -31.01 30.68
C ILE A 2 0.49 -30.24 30.76
N VAL A 3 1.57 -30.89 30.36
CA VAL A 3 2.92 -30.30 30.33
C VAL A 3 3.02 -29.46 29.06
N ASN A 4 3.32 -28.17 29.23
CA ASN A 4 3.53 -27.20 28.17
C ASN A 4 4.83 -27.53 27.39
N ASN A 5 4.69 -28.00 26.14
CA ASN A 5 5.81 -28.19 25.20
C ASN A 5 6.17 -26.92 24.39
N PHE A 6 5.76 -25.74 24.84
CA PHE A 6 6.07 -24.47 24.19
C PHE A 6 7.58 -24.19 23.97
N PRO A 7 8.50 -24.58 24.89
CA PRO A 7 9.94 -24.37 24.69
C PRO A 7 10.53 -25.23 23.57
N GLN A 8 9.91 -26.37 23.24
CA GLN A 8 10.43 -27.35 22.30
C GLN A 8 10.21 -26.91 20.84
N LYS A 9 9.02 -26.36 20.53
CA LYS A 9 8.73 -25.73 19.23
C LYS A 9 9.59 -24.49 18.96
N LEU A 10 9.92 -23.72 19.99
CA LEU A 10 10.83 -22.56 19.89
C LEU A 10 12.29 -22.96 19.60
N PHE A 11 12.70 -24.16 20.00
CA PHE A 11 14.02 -24.72 19.67
C PHE A 11 14.06 -25.31 18.26
N GLU A 12 13.01 -26.02 17.84
CA GLU A 12 12.87 -26.57 16.49
C GLU A 12 12.87 -25.46 15.42
N ASN A 13 12.14 -24.36 15.64
CA ASN A 13 12.12 -23.23 14.73
C ASN A 13 13.51 -22.57 14.60
N ARG A 14 14.26 -22.40 15.70
CA ARG A 14 15.63 -21.85 15.64
C ARG A 14 16.60 -22.74 14.86
N GLN A 15 16.44 -24.05 14.96
CA GLN A 15 17.27 -25.02 14.24
C GLN A 15 16.96 -25.02 12.73
N GLN A 16 15.69 -24.83 12.35
CA GLN A 16 15.28 -24.66 10.96
C GLN A 16 15.81 -23.36 10.33
N PHE A 17 15.87 -22.26 11.09
CA PHE A 17 16.45 -20.99 10.62
C PHE A 17 17.96 -21.10 10.34
N GLN A 18 18.72 -21.79 11.20
CA GLN A 18 20.15 -22.03 10.95
C GLN A 18 20.39 -22.92 9.72
N ASN A 19 19.49 -23.87 9.45
CA ASN A 19 19.55 -24.69 8.24
C ASN A 19 19.22 -23.89 6.97
N ALA A 20 18.32 -22.90 7.03
CA ALA A 20 17.97 -22.04 5.90
C ALA A 20 19.12 -21.08 5.50
N GLU A 21 19.87 -20.54 6.46
CA GLU A 21 21.08 -19.77 6.16
C GLU A 21 22.21 -20.64 5.57
N GLN A 22 22.32 -21.91 6.01
CA GLN A 22 23.26 -22.86 5.41
C GLN A 22 22.90 -23.25 3.97
N LEU A 23 21.61 -23.34 3.63
CA LEU A 23 21.14 -23.66 2.26
C LEU A 23 21.42 -22.52 1.26
N ARG A 24 21.51 -21.26 1.72
CA ARG A 24 21.93 -20.11 0.88
C ARG A 24 23.41 -20.19 0.44
N VAL A 25 24.27 -20.81 1.25
CA VAL A 25 25.71 -20.95 0.97
C VAL A 25 26.00 -22.11 -0.01
N ILE A 26 25.05 -23.03 -0.17
CA ILE A 26 25.23 -24.29 -0.92
C ILE A 26 24.29 -24.32 -2.13
N GLY A 27 24.34 -23.31 -3.01
CA GLY A 27 23.73 -23.28 -4.37
C GLY A 27 22.62 -24.29 -4.67
N VAL A 28 21.52 -24.28 -3.91
CA VAL A 28 20.43 -25.25 -4.06
C VAL A 28 19.55 -24.84 -5.24
N THR A 29 19.12 -25.81 -6.04
CA THR A 29 18.25 -25.60 -7.21
C THR A 29 16.89 -25.01 -6.81
N ASP A 30 16.33 -24.17 -7.70
CA ASP A 30 15.06 -23.44 -7.52
C ASP A 30 13.90 -24.32 -7.02
N GLU A 31 13.93 -25.62 -7.32
CA GLU A 31 12.88 -26.59 -6.98
C GLU A 31 12.79 -26.88 -5.48
N LEU A 32 13.92 -26.99 -4.76
CA LEU A 32 13.95 -27.23 -3.32
C LEU A 32 13.61 -25.96 -2.53
N PHE A 33 14.02 -24.78 -3.04
CA PHE A 33 13.58 -23.50 -2.49
C PHE A 33 12.06 -23.32 -2.63
N ASN A 34 11.50 -23.64 -3.80
CA ASN A 34 10.06 -23.60 -4.03
C ASN A 34 9.28 -24.60 -3.15
N GLN A 35 9.87 -25.75 -2.82
CA GLN A 35 9.29 -26.71 -1.88
C GLN A 35 9.29 -26.18 -0.44
N PHE A 36 10.37 -25.50 -0.03
CA PHE A 36 10.46 -24.85 1.28
C PHE A 36 9.46 -23.70 1.41
N ILE A 37 9.31 -22.88 0.37
CA ILE A 37 8.30 -21.82 0.30
C ILE A 37 6.89 -22.40 0.36
N LYS A 38 6.58 -23.50 -0.37
CA LYS A 38 5.27 -24.18 -0.26
C LYS A 38 4.97 -24.68 1.15
N HIS A 39 5.97 -25.17 1.87
CA HIS A 39 5.78 -25.61 3.25
C HIS A 39 5.51 -24.42 4.20
N TRP A 40 6.21 -23.30 4.02
CA TRP A 40 6.00 -22.08 4.80
C TRP A 40 4.67 -21.38 4.48
N ILE A 41 4.26 -21.37 3.20
CA ILE A 41 2.95 -20.86 2.75
C ILE A 41 1.81 -21.67 3.38
N ASN A 42 1.97 -22.98 3.59
CA ASN A 42 0.92 -23.79 4.20
C ASN A 42 0.66 -23.43 5.68
N ASP A 43 1.70 -23.03 6.43
CA ASP A 43 1.54 -22.51 7.80
C ASP A 43 0.99 -21.06 7.82
N ALA A 44 1.04 -20.33 6.70
CA ALA A 44 0.52 -18.97 6.54
C ALA A 44 -0.97 -18.88 6.14
N THR A 45 -1.67 -20.02 6.01
CA THR A 45 -3.10 -20.06 5.59
C THR A 45 -4.12 -19.76 6.71
N SER A 46 -3.67 -19.29 7.88
CA SER A 46 -4.56 -18.99 9.03
C SER A 46 -5.11 -17.56 9.06
N CYS A 47 -4.84 -16.71 8.06
CA CYS A 47 -5.29 -15.31 8.06
C CYS A 47 -6.83 -15.22 7.84
N SER A 48 -7.53 -14.55 8.75
CA SER A 48 -9.00 -14.34 8.66
C SER A 48 -9.33 -12.91 8.24
N PRO A 49 -10.14 -12.69 7.19
CA PRO A 49 -10.46 -11.35 6.70
C PRO A 49 -11.30 -10.50 7.68
N THR A 50 -11.97 -11.13 8.65
CA THR A 50 -12.89 -10.45 9.58
C THR A 50 -12.25 -9.99 10.88
N THR A 51 -11.04 -10.43 11.18
CA THR A 51 -10.30 -10.08 12.42
C THR A 51 -9.11 -9.18 12.16
N GLU A 52 -8.87 -8.78 10.91
CA GLU A 52 -7.74 -7.97 10.45
C GLU A 52 -8.24 -6.59 10.01
N PRO A 53 -7.40 -5.53 9.82
CA PRO A 53 -5.94 -5.49 9.93
C PRO A 53 -5.43 -5.37 11.37
N GLN A 54 -4.59 -6.30 11.81
CA GLN A 54 -4.00 -6.27 13.16
C GLN A 54 -2.81 -5.31 13.28
N THR A 55 -2.06 -5.07 12.20
CA THR A 55 -0.87 -4.20 12.21
C THR A 55 -0.92 -3.13 11.14
N PHE A 56 -0.65 -1.89 11.54
CA PHE A 56 -0.34 -0.78 10.64
C PHE A 56 1.17 -0.51 10.66
N LEU A 57 1.84 -0.52 9.51
CA LEU A 57 3.24 -0.11 9.38
C LEU A 57 3.32 1.26 8.72
N PHE A 58 3.93 2.22 9.41
CA PHE A 58 4.32 3.51 8.85
C PHE A 58 5.80 3.49 8.46
N ALA A 59 6.07 3.39 7.17
CA ALA A 59 7.41 3.42 6.61
C ALA A 59 7.68 4.76 5.92
N TYR A 60 8.84 5.37 6.16
CA TYR A 60 9.18 6.64 5.53
C TYR A 60 10.66 6.72 5.13
N SER A 61 10.90 7.32 3.97
CA SER A 61 12.24 7.59 3.46
C SER A 61 12.99 8.58 4.36
N ASN A 62 14.28 8.33 4.60
CA ASN A 62 15.18 9.24 5.30
C ASN A 62 15.48 10.52 4.52
N ASP A 63 15.13 10.59 3.23
CA ASP A 63 15.43 11.74 2.39
C ASP A 63 14.37 12.86 2.48
N PHE A 64 13.27 12.63 3.20
CA PHE A 64 12.27 13.67 3.46
C PHE A 64 12.75 14.69 4.49
N SER A 65 12.09 15.85 4.50
CA SER A 65 12.15 16.73 5.65
C SER A 65 11.46 16.09 6.86
N SER A 66 11.96 16.34 8.07
CA SER A 66 11.28 15.92 9.30
C SER A 66 9.86 16.45 9.42
N LYS A 67 9.59 17.63 8.84
CA LYS A 67 8.26 18.25 8.81
C LYS A 67 7.28 17.40 8.00
N THR A 68 7.65 17.00 6.79
CA THR A 68 6.81 16.15 5.91
C THR A 68 6.40 14.86 6.62
N VAL A 69 7.36 14.17 7.25
CA VAL A 69 7.08 12.92 7.99
C VAL A 69 6.16 13.16 9.18
N LEU A 70 6.44 14.19 9.99
CA LEU A 70 5.66 14.50 11.19
C LEU A 70 4.23 14.93 10.87
N ASP A 71 4.04 15.81 9.89
CA ASP A 71 2.71 16.31 9.53
C ASP A 71 1.86 15.18 8.95
N THR A 72 2.43 14.36 8.10
CA THR A 72 1.77 13.18 7.54
C THR A 72 1.36 12.19 8.63
N TRP A 73 2.28 11.81 9.53
CA TRP A 73 1.97 10.94 10.65
C TRP A 73 0.95 11.54 11.62
N LYS A 74 0.99 12.87 11.83
CA LYS A 74 0.05 13.56 12.71
C LYS A 74 -1.39 13.39 12.23
N ILE A 75 -1.65 13.53 10.93
CA ILE A 75 -2.98 13.35 10.35
C ILE A 75 -3.51 11.94 10.64
N PHE A 76 -2.72 10.91 10.34
CA PHE A 76 -3.08 9.53 10.66
C PHE A 76 -3.28 9.29 12.17
N SER A 77 -2.34 9.73 13.01
CA SER A 77 -2.37 9.44 14.45
C SER A 77 -3.48 10.14 15.22
N THR A 78 -4.11 11.14 14.60
CA THR A 78 -5.33 11.79 15.12
C THR A 78 -6.63 11.18 14.60
N SER A 79 -6.57 10.33 13.58
CA SER A 79 -7.74 9.63 13.05
C SER A 79 -8.12 8.42 13.92
N PRO A 80 -9.41 8.01 13.93
CA PRO A 80 -9.82 6.75 14.55
C PRO A 80 -9.06 5.57 13.91
N THR A 81 -8.29 4.85 14.72
CA THR A 81 -7.50 3.69 14.30
C THR A 81 -7.98 2.44 15.01
N PHE A 82 -7.95 1.31 14.30
CA PHE A 82 -8.48 0.03 14.79
C PHE A 82 -7.40 -1.05 14.91
N ASN A 83 -6.13 -0.71 14.65
CA ASN A 83 -5.05 -1.67 14.64
C ASN A 83 -4.58 -1.99 16.07
N SER A 84 -4.27 -3.26 16.31
CA SER A 84 -3.71 -3.76 17.57
C SER A 84 -2.23 -3.42 17.72
N PHE A 85 -1.52 -3.32 16.60
CA PHE A 85 -0.10 -3.01 16.52
C PHE A 85 0.16 -1.87 15.54
N TYR A 86 1.16 -1.08 15.88
CA TYR A 86 1.67 0.03 15.08
C TYR A 86 3.18 -0.15 14.97
N GLY A 87 3.66 -0.32 13.74
CA GLY A 87 5.07 -0.36 13.39
C GLY A 87 5.51 0.97 12.81
N SER A 88 6.77 1.32 13.03
CA SER A 88 7.42 2.41 12.28
C SER A 88 8.81 1.99 11.83
N VAL A 89 9.18 2.39 10.62
CA VAL A 89 10.53 2.19 10.07
C VAL A 89 10.96 3.38 9.23
N ARG A 90 12.19 3.83 9.44
CA ARG A 90 12.86 4.77 8.54
C ARG A 90 13.77 3.99 7.61
N PHE A 91 13.58 4.14 6.30
CA PHE A 91 14.39 3.48 5.27
C PHE A 91 15.23 4.51 4.49
N ASP A 92 15.96 4.08 3.47
CA ASP A 92 17.01 4.83 2.76
C ASP A 92 18.23 5.16 3.62
N THR A 93 18.54 4.23 4.52
CA THR A 93 19.74 4.22 5.37
C THR A 93 20.31 2.81 5.42
N ASP A 94 21.59 2.68 5.80
CA ASP A 94 22.24 1.37 5.95
C ASP A 94 21.63 0.51 7.06
N ASN A 95 20.95 1.13 8.04
CA ASN A 95 20.36 0.43 9.17
C ASN A 95 18.84 0.57 9.19
N LEU A 96 18.16 -0.49 8.75
CA LEU A 96 16.72 -0.62 8.87
C LEU A 96 16.37 -1.13 10.27
N ASP A 97 15.69 -0.34 11.09
CA ASP A 97 15.18 -0.77 12.39
C ASP A 97 13.66 -0.56 12.44
N ILE A 98 12.92 -1.67 12.61
CA ILE A 98 11.45 -1.63 12.72
C ILE A 98 11.09 -1.80 14.18
N GLN A 99 10.37 -0.80 14.70
CA GLN A 99 9.90 -0.82 16.08
C GLN A 99 8.39 -0.95 16.12
N PHE A 100 7.89 -1.86 16.94
CA PHE A 100 6.48 -2.17 17.08
C PHE A 100 5.95 -1.80 18.46
N HIS A 101 4.73 -1.26 18.50
CA HIS A 101 4.05 -0.94 19.74
C HIS A 101 2.56 -1.22 19.62
N THR A 102 1.91 -1.56 20.73
CA THR A 102 0.45 -1.74 20.83
C THR A 102 -0.30 -0.45 21.17
N ASN A 103 0.43 0.66 21.30
CA ASN A 103 -0.12 1.97 21.68
C ASN A 103 0.44 3.04 20.75
N ILE A 104 -0.46 3.75 20.08
CA ILE A 104 -0.11 4.79 19.11
C ILE A 104 0.76 5.90 19.72
N ARG A 105 0.60 6.21 21.01
CA ARG A 105 1.45 7.21 21.71
C ARG A 105 2.92 6.81 21.79
N ASN A 106 3.20 5.51 21.88
CA ASN A 106 4.58 5.02 21.87
C ASN A 106 5.18 5.16 20.47
N VAL A 107 4.42 4.86 19.42
CA VAL A 107 4.86 5.07 18.03
C VAL A 107 5.10 6.55 17.73
N ASN A 108 4.23 7.45 18.22
CA ASN A 108 4.46 8.90 18.11
C ASN A 108 5.84 9.28 18.67
N SER A 109 6.19 8.72 19.83
CA SER A 109 7.48 8.97 20.48
C SER A 109 8.65 8.36 19.69
N THR A 110 8.46 7.18 19.10
CA THR A 110 9.46 6.50 18.27
C THR A 110 9.74 7.27 16.98
N ILE A 111 8.70 7.67 16.24
CA ILE A 111 8.84 8.47 15.01
C ILE A 111 9.51 9.81 15.32
N ALA A 112 9.12 10.49 16.39
CA ALA A 112 9.72 11.77 16.78
C ALA A 112 11.22 11.64 17.13
N LYS A 113 11.68 10.47 17.61
CA LYS A 113 13.10 10.20 17.87
C LYS A 113 13.86 9.74 16.63
N ASN A 114 13.19 9.10 15.69
CA ASN A 114 13.75 8.50 14.49
C ASN A 114 13.46 9.31 13.23
N LEU A 115 13.39 10.64 13.33
CA LEU A 115 13.13 11.53 12.19
C LEU A 115 14.24 11.42 11.12
N PRO A 116 13.95 11.77 9.86
CA PRO A 116 14.97 11.89 8.80
C PRO A 116 16.26 12.58 9.27
N ASN A 117 17.41 11.99 8.92
CA ASN A 117 18.73 12.51 9.25
C ASN A 117 19.64 12.39 8.02
N SER A 118 20.00 13.54 7.44
CA SER A 118 20.82 13.60 6.22
C SER A 118 22.20 12.93 6.36
N ASN A 119 22.75 12.83 7.58
CA ASN A 119 24.03 12.19 7.83
C ASN A 119 23.96 10.64 7.83
N GLN A 120 22.76 10.07 7.84
CA GLN A 120 22.54 8.62 7.88
C GLN A 120 21.96 8.08 6.56
N GLY A 121 21.60 8.97 5.64
CA GLY A 121 21.00 8.62 4.35
C GLY A 121 22.03 8.26 3.29
N PHE A 122 21.55 7.67 2.19
CA PHE A 122 22.38 7.41 1.02
C PHE A 122 22.82 8.73 0.35
N GLN A 123 24.13 8.97 0.32
CA GLN A 123 24.70 10.22 -0.18
C GLN A 123 24.71 10.32 -1.72
N ASN A 124 24.65 9.19 -2.42
CA ASN A 124 24.67 9.16 -3.88
C ASN A 124 23.25 8.97 -4.43
N SER A 125 22.78 9.87 -5.29
CA SER A 125 21.45 9.81 -5.94
C SER A 125 21.28 8.62 -6.88
N SER A 126 22.38 7.99 -7.33
CA SER A 126 22.34 6.77 -8.15
C SER A 126 21.99 5.52 -7.32
N ILE A 127 22.14 5.58 -5.99
CA ILE A 127 21.70 4.49 -5.10
C ILE A 127 20.19 4.58 -4.98
N GLY A 128 19.50 3.48 -5.30
CA GLY A 128 18.06 3.37 -5.17
C GLY A 128 17.62 3.14 -3.73
N SER A 129 16.33 3.27 -3.50
CA SER A 129 15.73 3.02 -2.19
C SER A 129 15.83 1.56 -1.77
N ASN A 130 16.06 1.33 -0.47
CA ASN A 130 15.96 0.00 0.15
C ASN A 130 14.57 -0.28 0.75
N VAL A 131 13.52 0.33 0.20
CA VAL A 131 12.12 0.10 0.60
C VAL A 131 11.69 -1.36 0.47
N PHE A 132 12.19 -2.11 -0.53
CA PHE A 132 11.91 -3.55 -0.65
C PHE A 132 12.44 -4.32 0.57
N ASP A 133 13.67 -4.02 1.00
CA ASP A 133 14.27 -4.61 2.21
C ASP A 133 13.46 -4.27 3.47
N ALA A 134 12.94 -3.04 3.57
CA ALA A 134 12.10 -2.62 4.70
C ALA A 134 10.80 -3.43 4.79
N ILE A 135 10.14 -3.68 3.66
CA ILE A 135 8.92 -4.48 3.59
C ILE A 135 9.22 -5.95 3.91
N GLU A 136 10.31 -6.51 3.38
CA GLU A 136 10.72 -7.90 3.69
C GLU A 136 11.10 -8.08 5.15
N LYS A 137 11.77 -7.09 5.74
CA LYS A 137 12.08 -7.07 7.17
C LYS A 137 10.81 -7.01 8.01
N PHE A 138 9.77 -6.33 7.55
CA PHE A 138 8.46 -6.37 8.20
C PHE A 138 7.86 -7.78 8.15
N PHE A 139 7.81 -8.44 6.99
CA PHE A 139 7.21 -9.79 6.91
C PHE A 139 8.01 -10.89 7.62
N SER A 140 9.31 -10.67 7.85
CA SER A 140 10.16 -11.60 8.62
C SER A 140 10.17 -11.31 10.13
N ASN A 141 9.43 -10.30 10.60
CA ASN A 141 9.39 -9.95 12.01
C ASN A 141 8.65 -11.02 12.86
N THR A 142 8.96 -11.07 14.15
CA THR A 142 8.31 -11.97 15.12
C THR A 142 7.62 -11.22 16.27
N GLN A 143 7.55 -9.89 16.20
CA GLN A 143 7.05 -9.01 17.26
C GLN A 143 5.57 -8.65 17.07
N ALA A 144 5.12 -8.53 15.82
CA ALA A 144 3.76 -8.14 15.45
C ALA A 144 3.20 -9.06 14.35
N PRO A 145 1.88 -9.34 14.35
CA PRO A 145 1.24 -10.13 13.30
C PRO A 145 1.31 -9.39 11.96
N VAL A 146 1.47 -10.14 10.87
CA VAL A 146 1.61 -9.58 9.50
C VAL A 146 0.42 -9.92 8.60
N CYS A 147 -0.42 -10.87 8.99
CA CYS A 147 -1.67 -11.18 8.28
C CYS A 147 -2.51 -9.91 8.16
N GLY A 148 -3.09 -9.66 6.98
CA GLY A 148 -4.00 -8.55 6.73
C GLY A 148 -3.44 -7.16 7.00
N SER A 149 -2.14 -7.01 7.23
CA SER A 149 -1.56 -5.74 7.65
C SER A 149 -1.71 -4.65 6.58
N ILE A 150 -1.84 -3.40 7.02
CA ILE A 150 -1.77 -2.24 6.13
C ILE A 150 -0.38 -1.62 6.27
N ILE A 151 0.31 -1.48 5.15
CA ILE A 151 1.62 -0.84 5.08
C ILE A 151 1.45 0.46 4.31
N LEU A 152 1.78 1.59 4.95
CA LEU A 152 1.85 2.88 4.29
C LEU A 152 3.32 3.30 4.14
N ILE A 153 3.70 3.65 2.93
CA ILE A 153 5.06 4.05 2.59
C ILE A 153 5.06 5.50 2.11
N LEU A 154 5.89 6.34 2.71
CA LEU A 154 6.27 7.63 2.17
C LEU A 154 7.59 7.46 1.42
N LEU A 155 7.57 7.60 0.09
CA LEU A 155 8.72 7.28 -0.77
C LEU A 155 9.30 8.55 -1.40
N LYS A 156 10.51 8.96 -0.96
CA LYS A 156 11.25 10.09 -1.56
C LYS A 156 12.24 9.65 -2.62
N ARG A 157 12.94 8.54 -2.36
CA ARG A 157 13.90 7.93 -3.27
C ARG A 157 13.25 6.77 -3.99
N TYR A 158 13.43 6.65 -5.30
CA TYR A 158 12.90 5.52 -6.04
C TYR A 158 13.78 4.28 -5.85
N PRO A 159 13.22 3.06 -5.88
CA PRO A 159 14.01 1.85 -6.07
C PRO A 159 14.81 1.91 -7.38
N ASN A 160 15.86 1.10 -7.48
CA ASN A 160 16.48 0.77 -8.76
C ASN A 160 15.99 -0.59 -9.30
N GLU A 161 15.37 -1.40 -8.45
CA GLU A 161 14.80 -2.69 -8.81
C GLU A 161 13.39 -2.49 -9.37
N ALA A 162 13.14 -3.00 -10.57
CA ALA A 162 11.83 -2.96 -11.21
C ALA A 162 11.02 -4.24 -10.95
N ASP A 163 11.69 -5.39 -10.75
CA ASP A 163 11.01 -6.65 -10.49
C ASP A 163 10.49 -6.70 -9.05
N SER A 164 9.17 -6.62 -8.92
CA SER A 164 8.48 -6.70 -7.64
C SER A 164 7.87 -8.08 -7.36
N SER A 165 8.13 -9.08 -8.18
CA SER A 165 7.42 -10.37 -8.14
C SER A 165 7.58 -11.09 -6.81
N ARG A 166 8.81 -11.13 -6.28
CA ARG A 166 9.10 -11.73 -4.96
C ARG A 166 8.36 -11.01 -3.85
N LEU A 167 8.43 -9.68 -3.85
CA LEU A 167 7.81 -8.84 -2.85
C LEU A 167 6.28 -8.97 -2.84
N VAL A 168 5.67 -8.92 -4.03
CA VAL A 168 4.24 -9.11 -4.24
C VAL A 168 3.79 -10.48 -3.74
N SER A 169 4.55 -11.54 -4.00
CA SER A 169 4.24 -12.89 -3.52
C SER A 169 4.17 -12.95 -1.99
N ILE A 170 5.14 -12.35 -1.29
CA ILE A 170 5.17 -12.28 0.18
C ILE A 170 4.01 -11.45 0.74
N ILE A 171 3.69 -10.31 0.12
CA ILE A 171 2.57 -9.46 0.56
C ILE A 171 1.25 -10.22 0.40
N ARG A 172 1.04 -10.86 -0.76
CA ARG A 172 -0.17 -11.62 -1.07
C ARG A 172 -0.34 -12.84 -0.17
N SER A 173 0.75 -13.55 0.17
CA SER A 173 0.68 -14.72 1.05
C SER A 173 0.17 -14.38 2.45
N HIS A 174 0.31 -13.12 2.86
CA HIS A 174 -0.18 -12.62 4.15
C HIS A 174 -1.46 -11.79 4.02
N HIS A 175 -2.04 -11.66 2.83
CA HIS A 175 -3.21 -10.79 2.58
C HIS A 175 -3.00 -9.33 3.00
N ALA A 176 -1.75 -8.87 3.04
CA ALA A 176 -1.42 -7.50 3.38
C ALA A 176 -1.70 -6.55 2.20
N ILE A 177 -1.90 -5.27 2.51
CA ILE A 177 -2.16 -4.21 1.55
C ILE A 177 -1.06 -3.18 1.67
N VAL A 178 -0.45 -2.81 0.54
CA VAL A 178 0.58 -1.77 0.49
C VAL A 178 0.04 -0.54 -0.18
N HIS A 179 0.08 0.58 0.54
CA HIS A 179 -0.14 1.92 0.02
C HIS A 179 1.20 2.65 -0.07
N VAL A 180 1.37 3.45 -1.11
CA VAL A 180 2.54 4.33 -1.26
C VAL A 180 2.10 5.73 -1.65
N ILE A 181 2.71 6.72 -1.01
CA ILE A 181 2.69 8.11 -1.45
C ILE A 181 4.12 8.41 -1.91
N THR A 182 4.27 8.60 -3.21
CA THR A 182 5.55 8.76 -3.89
C THR A 182 5.79 10.24 -4.18
N SER A 183 6.97 10.73 -3.85
CA SER A 183 7.32 12.13 -4.11
C SER A 183 7.44 12.39 -5.61
N SER A 184 6.78 13.43 -6.11
CA SER A 184 6.95 13.94 -7.47
C SER A 184 8.34 14.58 -7.71
N THR A 185 9.10 14.87 -6.65
CA THR A 185 10.45 15.46 -6.71
C THR A 185 11.52 14.54 -6.10
N PRO A 186 11.79 13.36 -6.68
CA PRO A 186 12.58 12.32 -6.04
C PRO A 186 14.02 12.74 -5.68
N SER A 187 14.55 12.21 -4.59
CA SER A 187 15.96 12.44 -4.16
C SER A 187 16.98 11.59 -4.91
N GLY A 188 16.54 10.54 -5.61
CA GLY A 188 17.39 9.60 -6.33
C GLY A 188 16.65 8.34 -6.76
N GLY A 189 17.41 7.36 -7.26
CA GLY A 189 16.86 6.13 -7.84
C GLY A 189 16.36 6.32 -9.27
N SER A 190 15.87 5.22 -9.88
CA SER A 190 15.55 5.19 -11.32
C SER A 190 14.19 4.60 -11.67
N GLN A 191 13.57 3.82 -10.78
CA GLN A 191 12.32 3.11 -11.07
C GLN A 191 11.13 3.75 -10.33
N SER A 192 10.60 4.84 -10.87
CA SER A 192 9.45 5.56 -10.30
C SER A 192 8.22 4.69 -10.15
N GLU A 193 7.99 3.78 -11.10
CA GLU A 193 6.78 2.95 -11.17
C GLU A 193 6.86 1.67 -10.33
N ALA A 194 8.03 1.34 -9.77
CA ALA A 194 8.25 0.06 -9.09
C ALA A 194 7.26 -0.15 -7.93
N MET A 195 7.11 0.85 -7.05
CA MET A 195 6.17 0.79 -5.94
C MET A 195 4.72 0.98 -6.38
N TYR A 196 4.46 1.72 -7.46
CA TYR A 196 3.13 1.77 -8.06
C TYR A 196 2.67 0.38 -8.52
N SER A 197 3.56 -0.38 -9.16
CA SER A 197 3.33 -1.78 -9.56
C SER A 197 3.05 -2.68 -8.35
N VAL A 198 3.81 -2.53 -7.25
CA VAL A 198 3.55 -3.27 -5.99
C VAL A 198 2.15 -3.01 -5.48
N THR A 199 1.73 -1.74 -5.38
CA THR A 199 0.39 -1.38 -4.86
C THR A 199 -0.73 -1.87 -5.75
N THR A 200 -0.56 -1.78 -7.08
CA THR A 200 -1.49 -2.34 -8.07
C THR A 200 -1.77 -3.81 -7.78
N LYS A 201 -0.69 -4.58 -7.60
CA LYS A 201 -0.74 -6.04 -7.41
C LYS A 201 -1.13 -6.45 -5.98
N THR A 202 -1.27 -5.52 -5.05
CA THR A 202 -1.56 -5.84 -3.64
C THR A 202 -2.83 -5.15 -3.15
N ASN A 203 -3.71 -4.77 -4.09
CA ASN A 203 -4.99 -4.11 -3.84
C ASN A 203 -4.90 -2.76 -3.11
N GLY A 204 -3.71 -2.16 -3.05
CA GLY A 204 -3.50 -0.85 -2.46
C GLY A 204 -3.60 0.29 -3.47
N MET A 205 -3.05 1.44 -3.06
CA MET A 205 -3.03 2.69 -3.84
C MET A 205 -1.60 3.23 -3.92
N GLY A 206 -1.18 3.63 -5.12
CA GLY A 206 0.10 4.29 -5.36
C GLY A 206 -0.10 5.71 -5.87
N ALA A 207 -0.02 6.68 -4.96
CA ALA A 207 -0.10 8.09 -5.33
C ALA A 207 1.28 8.64 -5.67
N PHE A 208 1.30 9.67 -6.52
CA PHE A 208 2.41 10.59 -6.69
C PHE A 208 1.96 11.98 -6.26
N GLU A 209 2.69 12.59 -5.34
CA GLU A 209 2.33 13.86 -4.72
C GLU A 209 3.56 14.77 -4.55
N PRO A 210 3.42 16.10 -4.56
CA PRO A 210 4.42 17.00 -4.00
C PRO A 210 4.61 16.75 -2.50
N ASP A 211 5.85 16.81 -1.99
CA ASP A 211 6.17 16.56 -0.58
C ASP A 211 5.32 17.37 0.40
N GLU A 212 5.01 18.62 0.02
CA GLU A 212 4.21 19.55 0.79
C GLU A 212 2.74 19.14 0.92
N ASN A 213 2.24 18.24 0.06
CA ASN A 213 0.85 17.78 0.04
C ASN A 213 0.65 16.40 0.67
N PHE A 214 1.73 15.70 1.07
CA PHE A 214 1.63 14.35 1.67
C PHE A 214 0.69 14.29 2.89
N TRP A 215 0.65 15.36 3.68
CA TRP A 215 -0.23 15.45 4.85
C TRP A 215 -1.71 15.61 4.47
N ASP A 216 -2.03 16.18 3.31
CA ASP A 216 -3.42 16.26 2.84
C ASP A 216 -3.81 14.94 2.17
N ALA A 217 -2.95 14.42 1.30
CA ALA A 217 -3.15 13.16 0.60
C ALA A 217 -3.45 12.00 1.56
N ILE A 218 -2.68 11.85 2.65
CA ILE A 218 -2.89 10.78 3.64
C ILE A 218 -4.28 10.85 4.31
N GLY A 219 -4.88 12.04 4.43
CA GLY A 219 -6.23 12.21 4.98
C GLY A 219 -7.30 11.50 4.17
N TRP A 220 -7.03 11.27 2.88
CA TRP A 220 -7.91 10.61 1.92
C TRP A 220 -7.49 9.18 1.60
N PHE A 221 -6.37 8.70 2.12
CA PHE A 221 -5.95 7.31 1.93
C PHE A 221 -6.81 6.35 2.77
N PRO A 222 -7.08 5.14 2.27
CA PRO A 222 -7.93 4.13 2.91
C PRO A 222 -7.21 3.39 4.04
N ILE A 223 -6.64 4.13 4.99
CA ILE A 223 -5.82 3.61 6.09
C ILE A 223 -6.48 3.78 7.47
N SER A 224 -7.56 4.56 7.55
CA SER A 224 -8.34 4.78 8.78
C SER A 224 -9.82 4.94 8.43
N GLY A 225 -10.73 4.45 9.29
CA GLY A 225 -12.18 4.50 9.07
C GLY A 225 -12.71 3.57 7.96
N THR A 226 -12.24 3.74 6.73
CA THR A 226 -12.71 3.05 5.52
C THR A 226 -11.54 2.38 4.80
N LEU A 227 -11.13 1.22 5.31
CA LEU A 227 -9.84 0.58 4.96
C LEU A 227 -9.96 -0.79 4.29
N TYR A 228 -11.17 -1.36 4.22
CA TYR A 228 -11.37 -2.72 3.68
C TYR A 228 -11.65 -2.65 2.18
N PRO A 229 -10.73 -3.09 1.30
CA PRO A 229 -10.99 -3.07 -0.13
C PRO A 229 -12.08 -4.08 -0.47
N VAL A 230 -13.15 -3.61 -1.10
CA VAL A 230 -14.30 -4.43 -1.54
C VAL A 230 -14.44 -4.46 -3.06
N TYR A 231 -13.68 -3.63 -3.76
CA TYR A 231 -13.60 -3.59 -5.21
C TYR A 231 -12.20 -3.13 -5.63
N ALA A 232 -11.61 -3.83 -6.60
CA ALA A 232 -10.35 -3.42 -7.19
C ALA A 232 -10.32 -3.74 -8.68
N THR A 233 -10.02 -2.72 -9.48
CA THR A 233 -9.73 -2.90 -10.90
C THR A 233 -8.58 -2.00 -11.33
N THR A 234 -7.68 -2.54 -12.13
CA THR A 234 -6.64 -1.76 -12.80
C THR A 234 -6.90 -1.83 -14.30
N ILE A 235 -6.83 -0.69 -14.97
CA ILE A 235 -7.13 -0.61 -16.40
C ILE A 235 -6.07 0.18 -17.14
N GLN A 236 -5.83 -0.22 -18.40
CA GLN A 236 -5.04 0.55 -19.34
C GLN A 236 -5.95 1.46 -20.18
N VAL A 237 -5.59 2.73 -20.23
CA VAL A 237 -6.27 3.76 -21.02
C VAL A 237 -5.25 4.58 -21.80
N SER A 238 -5.68 5.16 -22.92
CA SER A 238 -4.88 6.05 -23.75
C SER A 238 -5.80 6.97 -24.56
N GLY A 239 -5.41 8.24 -24.70
CA GLY A 239 -6.19 9.26 -25.38
C GLY A 239 -7.56 9.49 -24.73
N LYS A 240 -8.62 9.54 -25.54
CA LYS A 240 -10.00 9.76 -25.08
C LYS A 240 -10.86 8.53 -25.33
N GLY A 241 -11.64 8.12 -24.34
CA GLY A 241 -12.51 6.96 -24.50
C GLY A 241 -13.46 6.69 -23.36
N LYS A 242 -14.11 5.54 -23.46
CA LYS A 242 -15.01 4.97 -22.46
C LYS A 242 -14.66 3.50 -22.22
N LYS A 243 -14.61 3.08 -20.97
CA LYS A 243 -14.42 1.69 -20.54
C LYS A 243 -15.59 1.25 -19.66
N THR A 244 -16.11 0.07 -19.92
CA THR A 244 -16.94 -0.65 -18.96
C THR A 244 -16.01 -1.35 -17.99
N LEU A 245 -16.27 -1.20 -16.69
CA LEU A 245 -15.51 -1.84 -15.62
C LEU A 245 -16.32 -3.03 -15.08
N PRO A 246 -15.72 -3.91 -14.26
CA PRO A 246 -16.49 -4.86 -13.48
C PRO A 246 -17.59 -4.15 -12.67
N ASP A 247 -18.72 -4.81 -12.54
CA ASP A 247 -19.81 -4.29 -11.72
C ASP A 247 -19.40 -4.25 -10.24
N PHE A 248 -19.99 -3.31 -9.49
CA PHE A 248 -19.78 -3.20 -8.05
C PHE A 248 -20.98 -3.75 -7.29
N TYR A 249 -20.70 -4.61 -6.31
CA TYR A 249 -21.68 -5.32 -5.49
C TYR A 249 -21.49 -4.95 -4.02
N PRO A 250 -21.99 -3.79 -3.57
CA PRO A 250 -21.89 -3.36 -2.18
C PRO A 250 -22.61 -4.35 -1.26
N SER A 251 -21.93 -4.86 -0.23
CA SER A 251 -22.51 -5.84 0.69
C SER A 251 -23.55 -5.27 1.64
N ILE A 252 -23.52 -3.96 1.86
CA ILE A 252 -24.44 -3.21 2.71
C ILE A 252 -24.77 -1.84 2.09
N THR A 253 -25.91 -1.28 2.47
CA THR A 253 -26.22 0.12 2.21
C THR A 253 -25.38 0.99 3.15
N GLY A 254 -24.64 1.96 2.62
CA GLY A 254 -23.78 2.81 3.44
C GLY A 254 -22.79 3.66 2.64
N ALA A 255 -21.90 4.33 3.37
CA ALA A 255 -20.81 5.10 2.79
C ALA A 255 -19.62 4.20 2.41
N TYR A 256 -19.12 4.37 1.20
CA TYR A 256 -17.90 3.74 0.69
C TYR A 256 -16.96 4.82 0.16
N LEU A 257 -15.65 4.61 0.31
CA LEU A 257 -14.63 5.48 -0.26
C LEU A 257 -14.24 4.95 -1.63
N ILE A 258 -14.45 5.74 -2.68
CA ILE A 258 -13.87 5.46 -3.99
C ILE A 258 -12.53 6.19 -4.05
N ALA A 259 -11.46 5.46 -4.35
CA ALA A 259 -10.12 5.99 -4.56
C ALA A 259 -9.64 5.66 -5.99
N LEU A 260 -9.01 6.63 -6.64
CA LEU A 260 -8.60 6.52 -8.02
C LEU A 260 -7.24 7.20 -8.24
N THR A 261 -6.36 6.55 -8.99
CA THR A 261 -5.20 7.20 -9.62
C THR A 261 -5.49 7.40 -11.10
N TYR A 262 -5.15 8.58 -11.62
CA TYR A 262 -5.35 8.90 -13.04
C TYR A 262 -4.05 8.88 -13.86
N GLN A 263 -2.90 8.63 -13.23
CA GLN A 263 -1.62 8.34 -13.89
C GLN A 263 -0.88 7.30 -13.06
N ASP A 264 0.07 6.58 -13.67
CA ASP A 264 0.95 5.62 -13.01
C ASP A 264 2.39 6.11 -12.82
N HIS A 265 2.63 7.36 -13.21
CA HIS A 265 3.89 8.06 -13.09
C HIS A 265 3.69 9.42 -12.42
N VAL A 266 4.78 10.15 -12.23
CA VAL A 266 4.76 11.55 -11.77
C VAL A 266 3.82 12.37 -12.67
N PRO A 267 2.86 13.12 -12.11
CA PRO A 267 1.88 13.88 -12.88
C PRO A 267 2.52 14.72 -13.98
N ASP A 268 1.87 14.76 -15.13
CA ASP A 268 2.25 15.63 -16.24
C ASP A 268 1.00 16.29 -16.85
N ASN A 269 1.18 17.04 -17.93
CA ASN A 269 0.08 17.77 -18.56
C ASN A 269 -0.81 16.90 -19.46
N SER A 270 -0.64 15.57 -19.45
CA SER A 270 -1.44 14.68 -20.31
C SER A 270 -2.86 14.51 -19.79
N PHE A 271 -3.10 14.44 -18.48
CA PHE A 271 -4.43 14.26 -17.92
C PHE A 271 -5.34 15.48 -18.17
N ARG A 272 -6.57 15.26 -18.65
CA ARG A 272 -7.56 16.33 -18.85
C ARG A 272 -8.78 16.18 -17.94
N ASN A 273 -9.37 15.00 -17.91
CA ASN A 273 -10.47 14.66 -17.01
C ASN A 273 -10.82 13.18 -17.05
N PHE A 274 -11.53 12.73 -16.02
CA PHE A 274 -12.30 11.50 -16.03
C PHE A 274 -13.70 11.71 -15.45
N ASN A 275 -14.60 10.79 -15.78
CA ASN A 275 -15.89 10.64 -15.11
C ASN A 275 -16.20 9.16 -14.93
N LEU A 276 -16.08 8.69 -13.69
CA LEU A 276 -16.53 7.37 -13.26
C LEU A 276 -18.01 7.46 -12.92
N HIS A 277 -18.83 6.83 -13.76
CA HIS A 277 -20.27 6.74 -13.58
C HIS A 277 -20.66 5.37 -13.06
N PHE A 278 -21.50 5.36 -12.03
CA PHE A 278 -22.05 4.16 -11.42
C PHE A 278 -23.57 4.26 -11.36
N VAL A 279 -24.26 3.21 -11.81
CA VAL A 279 -25.72 3.23 -11.97
C VAL A 279 -26.36 1.89 -11.64
N ASN A 280 -27.50 1.98 -10.98
CA ASN A 280 -28.47 0.93 -10.73
C ASN A 280 -29.87 1.47 -11.12
N PRO A 281 -30.88 0.62 -11.42
CA PRO A 281 -32.26 1.09 -11.64
C PRO A 281 -32.82 2.08 -10.60
N GLY A 282 -32.39 2.02 -9.35
CA GLY A 282 -32.88 2.89 -8.26
C GLY A 282 -31.94 4.02 -7.81
N ASP A 283 -30.69 4.07 -8.29
CA ASP A 283 -29.69 5.02 -7.82
C ASP A 283 -28.57 5.24 -8.86
N SER A 284 -27.96 6.42 -8.87
CA SER A 284 -26.83 6.71 -9.75
C SER A 284 -25.94 7.81 -9.21
N GLY A 285 -24.66 7.75 -9.53
CA GLY A 285 -23.70 8.79 -9.18
C GLY A 285 -22.57 8.93 -10.18
N ASN A 286 -21.76 9.96 -9.98
CA ASN A 286 -20.62 10.28 -10.81
C ASN A 286 -19.48 10.77 -9.92
N PHE A 287 -18.29 10.23 -10.13
CA PHE A 287 -17.05 10.71 -9.55
C PHE A 287 -16.18 11.28 -10.66
N LYS A 288 -15.85 12.57 -10.57
CA LYS A 288 -15.15 13.31 -11.63
C LYS A 288 -13.84 13.84 -11.10
N GLY A 289 -12.81 13.76 -11.93
CA GLY A 289 -11.57 14.50 -11.74
C GLY A 289 -11.29 15.33 -12.98
N TYR A 290 -10.66 16.48 -12.76
CA TYR A 290 -10.29 17.42 -13.82
C TYR A 290 -8.81 17.73 -13.67
N GLN A 291 -8.19 18.24 -14.73
CA GLN A 291 -6.82 18.72 -14.66
C GLN A 291 -6.68 19.78 -13.56
N ASP A 292 -5.53 19.76 -12.89
CA ASP A 292 -5.13 20.81 -11.95
C ASP A 292 -5.35 22.23 -12.52
N GLY A 293 -5.82 23.13 -11.66
CA GLY A 293 -6.24 24.49 -11.99
C GLY A 293 -7.62 24.62 -12.65
N SER A 294 -8.35 23.51 -12.90
CA SER A 294 -9.69 23.53 -13.51
C SER A 294 -10.84 23.03 -12.62
N SER A 295 -10.53 22.58 -11.39
CA SER A 295 -11.51 22.23 -10.35
C SER A 295 -11.05 22.69 -8.97
N ASP A 296 -11.97 22.82 -8.01
CA ASP A 296 -11.71 23.15 -6.59
C ASP A 296 -10.93 22.07 -5.82
N LEU A 297 -10.21 21.19 -6.51
CA LEU A 297 -9.45 20.07 -5.94
C LEU A 297 -7.96 20.43 -6.03
N TRP A 298 -7.40 20.76 -4.87
CA TRP A 298 -6.09 21.36 -4.66
C TRP A 298 -5.00 20.29 -4.59
N ASP A 299 -4.87 19.43 -5.59
CA ASP A 299 -3.81 18.43 -5.60
C ASP A 299 -3.08 18.39 -6.94
N ASP A 300 -1.80 18.76 -6.92
CA ASP A 300 -0.86 18.67 -8.05
C ASP A 300 -0.41 17.21 -8.28
N GLY A 301 -0.98 16.26 -7.53
CA GLY A 301 -0.70 14.83 -7.57
C GLY A 301 -1.44 14.07 -8.66
N ASN A 302 -1.54 12.75 -8.48
CA ASN A 302 -2.31 11.86 -9.35
C ASN A 302 -3.42 11.06 -8.64
N TYR A 303 -3.62 11.29 -7.35
CA TYR A 303 -4.55 10.54 -6.52
C TYR A 303 -5.77 11.39 -6.18
N ILE A 304 -6.94 10.77 -6.19
CA ILE A 304 -8.17 11.41 -5.74
C ILE A 304 -9.07 10.38 -5.08
N ALA A 305 -9.71 10.75 -3.98
CA ALA A 305 -10.72 9.92 -3.35
C ALA A 305 -11.92 10.73 -2.88
N GLN A 306 -13.08 10.09 -2.88
CA GLN A 306 -14.32 10.68 -2.40
C GLN A 306 -15.26 9.61 -1.85
N SER A 307 -15.97 9.96 -0.78
CA SER A 307 -16.98 9.09 -0.19
C SER A 307 -18.31 9.23 -0.90
N PHE A 308 -18.94 8.09 -1.21
CA PHE A 308 -20.26 8.01 -1.83
C PHE A 308 -21.16 7.07 -1.04
N TRP A 309 -22.45 7.40 -0.99
CA TRP A 309 -23.45 6.52 -0.42
C TRP A 309 -23.94 5.54 -1.48
N PHE A 310 -23.87 4.25 -1.20
CA PHE A 310 -24.37 3.18 -2.05
C PHE A 310 -25.52 2.45 -1.35
N LEU A 311 -26.52 2.04 -2.13
CA LEU A 311 -27.52 1.06 -1.70
C LEU A 311 -26.97 -0.36 -1.85
N ASN A 312 -27.48 -1.33 -1.09
CA ASN A 312 -27.17 -2.75 -1.26
C ASN A 312 -27.83 -3.30 -2.54
N LEU A 313 -27.28 -2.90 -3.69
CA LEU A 313 -27.79 -3.15 -5.03
C LEU A 313 -26.61 -3.20 -6.02
N ASP A 314 -26.76 -3.89 -7.14
CA ASP A 314 -25.68 -4.07 -8.11
C ASP A 314 -25.51 -2.81 -8.99
N TYR A 315 -24.31 -2.25 -9.04
CA TYR A 315 -24.00 -1.05 -9.84
C TYR A 315 -23.19 -1.41 -11.08
N LYS A 316 -23.68 -0.96 -12.24
CA LYS A 316 -22.90 -0.94 -13.48
C LYS A 316 -21.90 0.20 -13.41
N MET A 317 -20.63 -0.10 -13.66
CA MET A 317 -19.52 0.83 -13.56
C MET A 317 -18.97 1.18 -14.95
N THR A 318 -18.87 2.47 -15.26
CA THR A 318 -18.25 2.92 -16.52
C THR A 318 -17.34 4.13 -16.29
N LEU A 319 -16.16 4.13 -16.91
CA LEU A 319 -15.23 5.24 -16.86
C LEU A 319 -15.16 5.91 -18.22
N ASN A 320 -15.46 7.21 -18.28
CA ASN A 320 -15.04 8.06 -19.39
C ASN A 320 -13.73 8.74 -19.01
N TYR A 321 -12.79 8.83 -19.93
CA TYR A 321 -11.47 9.41 -19.67
C TYR A 321 -11.00 10.22 -20.87
N ASN A 322 -10.13 11.18 -20.61
CA ASN A 322 -9.55 12.05 -21.62
C ASN A 322 -8.13 12.44 -21.23
N TYR A 323 -7.16 12.05 -22.06
CA TYR A 323 -5.77 12.43 -22.00
C TYR A 323 -5.35 13.13 -23.30
N MET A 324 -4.40 14.05 -23.21
CA MET A 324 -3.61 14.45 -24.37
C MET A 324 -2.65 13.33 -24.75
N GLY A 325 -2.43 13.18 -26.05
CA GLY A 325 -1.48 12.19 -26.54
C GLY A 325 -2.06 10.77 -26.55
N GLN A 326 -1.17 9.79 -26.69
CA GLN A 326 -1.52 8.38 -26.83
C GLN A 326 -0.71 7.48 -25.88
N ASP A 327 0.02 8.07 -24.93
CA ASP A 327 0.74 7.30 -23.93
C ASP A 327 -0.26 6.52 -23.07
N VAL A 328 0.11 5.28 -22.74
CA VAL A 328 -0.75 4.38 -21.98
C VAL A 328 -0.60 4.70 -20.51
N GLN A 329 -1.73 4.88 -19.83
CA GLN A 329 -1.82 5.12 -18.39
C GLN A 329 -2.43 3.88 -17.73
N ASN A 330 -1.84 3.40 -16.64
CA ASN A 330 -2.39 2.30 -15.84
C ASN A 330 -3.14 2.87 -14.63
N LEU A 331 -4.47 2.87 -14.63
CA LEU A 331 -5.26 3.49 -13.57
C LEU A 331 -5.64 2.49 -12.48
N GLN A 332 -5.42 2.83 -11.22
CA GLN A 332 -5.97 2.07 -10.09
C GLN A 332 -7.33 2.65 -9.72
N ILE A 333 -8.36 1.80 -9.67
CA ILE A 333 -9.68 2.16 -9.16
C ILE A 333 -10.02 1.18 -8.05
N ARG A 334 -10.25 1.71 -6.84
CA ARG A 334 -10.53 0.92 -5.64
C ARG A 334 -11.76 1.47 -4.92
N ILE A 335 -12.55 0.59 -4.31
CA ILE A 335 -13.63 0.98 -3.41
C ILE A 335 -13.39 0.32 -2.07
N TYR A 336 -13.46 1.10 -1.01
CA TYR A 336 -13.24 0.66 0.36
C TYR A 336 -14.52 0.78 1.18
N SER A 337 -14.69 -0.20 2.07
CA SER A 337 -15.77 -0.29 3.03
C SER A 337 -15.25 0.04 4.44
N PRO A 338 -16.09 0.59 5.33
CA PRO A 338 -15.78 0.70 6.75
C PRO A 338 -15.90 -0.65 7.49
N PHE A 339 -16.44 -1.68 6.83
CA PHE A 339 -16.62 -3.01 7.40
C PHE A 339 -15.85 -4.08 6.63
N ALA A 340 -15.24 -5.00 7.37
CA ALA A 340 -14.59 -6.17 6.83
C ALA A 340 -15.57 -7.10 6.10
N THR A 341 -15.07 -7.78 5.08
CA THR A 341 -15.79 -8.82 4.35
C THR A 341 -15.44 -10.21 4.87
N ASN A 342 -16.30 -11.19 4.63
CA ASN A 342 -16.02 -12.58 5.00
C ASN A 342 -14.95 -13.25 4.14
N ASN A 343 -14.54 -12.62 3.05
CA ASN A 343 -13.52 -13.12 2.13
C ASN A 343 -12.50 -12.03 1.84
N TRP A 344 -11.25 -12.43 1.58
CA TRP A 344 -10.24 -11.54 1.03
C TRP A 344 -10.60 -11.15 -0.41
N LEU A 345 -10.41 -9.87 -0.76
CA LEU A 345 -10.60 -9.42 -2.13
C LEU A 345 -9.57 -10.12 -3.03
N PRO A 346 -9.99 -10.74 -4.15
CA PRO A 346 -9.05 -11.31 -5.12
C PRO A 346 -8.07 -10.26 -5.64
N TYR A 347 -6.87 -10.70 -6.01
CA TYR A 347 -5.91 -9.84 -6.68
C TYR A 347 -6.23 -9.79 -8.18
N ASN A 348 -6.21 -8.58 -8.74
CA ASN A 348 -6.46 -8.32 -10.16
C ASN A 348 -5.16 -7.77 -10.77
N ASP A 349 -4.45 -8.63 -11.50
CA ASP A 349 -3.17 -8.33 -12.16
C ASP A 349 -3.36 -7.68 -13.54
#